data_AF-A0A7M7NW87-F1
#
_entry.id   AF-A0A7M7NW87-F1
#
_cell.length_a   1.000
_cell.length_b   1.000
_cell.length_c   1.000
_cell.angle_alpha   90.00
_cell.angle_beta   90.00
_cell.angle_gamma   90.00
#
_symmetry.space_group_name_H-M   'P 1'
#
loop_
_entity.id
_entity.type
_entity.pdbx_description
1 polymer ?
#
loop_
_entity_poly.entity_id
_entity_poly.type
_entity_poly.pdbx_seq_one_letter_code
_entity_poly.pdbx_strand_id
1 'polypeptide(L)'
;MLGRKIFALGMKSGRITDSAITASSEYNTYTRAAHGRLNKNFSWRPKEDEHSWIQVDLSYPNNIVGIGTQGGYGNHKDGWVTSYVVGCGENNVTINNISAQNDSEIRFV
;
A
#
# COMPACT_ATOMS: atom_id res chain seq x y z
N MET A 1 4.70 17.74 27.69
CA MET A 1 3.83 17.08 26.70
C MET A 1 4.51 15.78 26.28
N LEU A 2 3.90 14.61 26.49
CA LEU A 2 4.43 13.35 25.92
C LEU A 2 4.05 13.29 24.43
N GLY A 3 5.04 13.15 23.56
CA GLY A 3 4.81 12.99 22.12
C GLY A 3 4.13 11.66 21.81
N ARG A 4 3.13 11.68 20.93
CA ARG A 4 2.42 10.48 20.47
C ARG A 4 3.38 9.61 19.65
N LYS A 5 3.61 8.37 20.08
CA LYS A 5 4.41 7.39 19.34
C LYS A 5 3.58 6.76 18.22
N ILE A 6 4.10 6.79 16.99
CA ILE A 6 3.49 6.17 15.81
C ILE A 6 4.07 4.76 15.65
N PHE A 7 3.23 3.78 15.28
CA PHE A 7 3.64 2.40 15.10
C PHE A 7 3.22 1.87 13.74
N ALA A 8 4.09 1.11 13.09
CA ALA A 8 3.76 0.40 11.87
C ALA A 8 2.79 -0.76 12.15
N LEU A 9 1.74 -0.88 11.33
CA LEU A 9 0.67 -1.84 11.57
C LEU A 9 0.99 -3.28 11.16
N GLY A 10 1.90 -3.48 10.19
CA GLY A 10 2.37 -4.85 9.90
C GLY A 10 2.78 -5.17 8.48
N MET A 11 2.67 -4.24 7.52
CA MET A 11 3.01 -4.51 6.12
C MET A 11 4.46 -5.00 5.95
N LYS A 12 5.42 -4.27 6.51
CA LYS A 12 6.85 -4.63 6.44
C LYS A 12 7.21 -5.86 7.28
N SER A 13 6.63 -5.98 8.48
CA SER A 13 6.98 -7.03 9.43
C SER A 13 6.32 -8.38 9.13
N GLY A 14 5.27 -8.41 8.29
CA GLY A 14 4.50 -9.63 8.01
C GLY A 14 3.40 -9.92 9.04
N ARG A 15 3.16 -9.03 10.01
CA ARG A 15 2.05 -9.19 10.97
C ARG A 15 0.69 -9.16 10.27
N ILE A 16 0.55 -8.31 9.26
CA ILE A 16 -0.57 -8.38 8.31
C ILE A 16 -0.24 -9.53 7.38
N THR A 17 -1.10 -10.55 7.31
CA THR A 17 -0.88 -11.77 6.51
C THR A 17 -1.07 -11.51 5.02
N ASP A 18 -0.55 -12.41 4.16
CA ASP A 18 -0.71 -12.27 2.71
C ASP A 18 -2.19 -12.31 2.28
N SER A 19 -3.00 -13.11 2.96
CA SER A 19 -4.45 -13.20 2.71
C SER A 19 -5.21 -11.90 2.99
N ALA A 20 -4.64 -11.02 3.82
CA ALA A 20 -5.21 -9.73 4.14
C ALA A 20 -4.84 -8.65 3.10
N ILE A 21 -4.05 -8.99 2.07
CA ILE A 21 -3.62 -8.05 1.03
C ILE A 21 -4.21 -8.50 -0.30
N THR A 22 -5.13 -7.72 -0.83
CA THR A 22 -5.83 -8.00 -2.08
C THR A 22 -5.65 -6.85 -3.07
N ALA A 23 -5.93 -7.09 -4.35
CA ALA A 23 -5.82 -6.07 -5.38
C ALA A 23 -6.88 -6.27 -6.47
N SER A 24 -7.14 -5.22 -7.26
CA SER A 24 -8.01 -5.28 -8.44
C SER A 24 -7.54 -6.33 -9.45
N SER A 25 -6.22 -6.43 -9.62
CA SER A 25 -5.56 -7.36 -10.54
C SER A 25 -4.08 -7.55 -10.19
N GLU A 26 -3.47 -8.59 -10.75
CA GLU A 26 -2.05 -8.90 -10.64
C GLU A 26 -1.49 -9.16 -12.04
N TYR A 27 -0.41 -8.49 -12.41
CA TYR A 27 0.20 -8.63 -13.75
C TYR A 27 0.68 -10.06 -14.00
N ASN A 28 1.36 -10.66 -13.01
CA ASN A 28 1.82 -12.04 -13.02
C ASN A 28 2.08 -12.56 -11.59
N THR A 29 2.57 -13.80 -11.48
CA THR A 29 2.87 -14.46 -10.19
C THR A 29 3.99 -13.79 -9.38
N TYR A 30 4.83 -12.96 -9.99
CA TYR A 30 5.91 -12.22 -9.32
C TYR A 30 5.51 -10.81 -8.89
N THR A 31 4.28 -10.39 -9.20
CA THR A 31 3.76 -9.04 -8.95
C THR A 31 2.43 -9.05 -8.19
N ARG A 32 2.23 -10.10 -7.41
CA ARG A 32 1.03 -10.34 -6.60
C ARG A 32 0.78 -9.26 -5.57
N ALA A 33 -0.46 -9.13 -5.10
CA ALA A 33 -0.85 -8.17 -4.07
C ALA A 33 0.02 -8.30 -2.80
N ALA A 34 0.30 -9.54 -2.37
CA ALA A 34 1.17 -9.84 -1.23
C ALA A 34 2.62 -9.31 -1.37
N HIS A 35 3.06 -8.99 -2.59
CA HIS A 35 4.35 -8.34 -2.84
C HIS A 35 4.31 -6.82 -2.66
N GLY A 36 3.15 -6.20 -2.41
CA GLY A 36 3.02 -4.77 -2.09
C GLY A 36 3.60 -4.34 -0.73
N ARG A 37 4.50 -5.12 -0.13
CA ARG A 37 5.10 -4.84 1.19
C ARG A 37 6.34 -3.97 1.05
N LEU A 38 6.47 -2.96 1.91
CA LEU A 38 7.64 -2.09 1.97
C LEU A 38 8.94 -2.86 2.25
N ASN A 39 10.03 -2.42 1.61
CA ASN A 39 11.38 -2.98 1.74
C ASN A 39 11.46 -4.49 1.43
N LYS A 40 10.83 -4.91 0.33
CA LYS A 40 10.93 -6.27 -0.22
C LYS A 40 11.47 -6.24 -1.65
N ASN A 41 11.94 -7.39 -2.13
CA ASN A 41 12.52 -7.54 -3.46
C ASN A 41 11.48 -7.54 -4.59
N PHE A 42 10.21 -7.75 -4.24
CA PHE A 42 9.08 -7.74 -5.17
C PHE A 42 8.13 -6.61 -4.80
N SER A 43 7.34 -6.18 -5.78
CA SER A 43 6.28 -5.18 -5.63
C SER A 43 4.98 -5.71 -6.23
N TRP A 44 3.85 -5.17 -5.81
CA TRP A 44 2.60 -5.38 -6.53
C TRP A 44 2.61 -4.60 -7.86
N ARG A 45 2.01 -5.17 -8.91
CA ARG A 45 1.72 -4.48 -10.17
C ARG A 45 0.38 -4.96 -10.72
N PRO A 46 -0.55 -4.05 -11.06
CA PRO A 46 -1.79 -4.44 -11.71
C PRO A 46 -1.56 -4.82 -13.18
N LYS A 47 -2.56 -5.47 -13.79
CA LYS A 47 -2.57 -5.73 -15.24
C LYS A 47 -2.72 -4.45 -16.05
N GLU A 48 -3.54 -3.53 -15.57
CA GLU A 48 -3.85 -2.24 -16.18
C GLU A 48 -3.64 -1.13 -15.15
N ASP A 49 -3.21 0.05 -15.59
CA ASP A 49 -2.90 1.16 -14.67
C ASP A 49 -4.18 1.86 -14.17
N GLU A 50 -5.18 2.04 -15.04
CA GLU A 50 -6.40 2.77 -14.72
C GLU A 50 -7.33 1.99 -13.77
N HIS A 51 -7.94 2.70 -12.83
CA HIS A 51 -8.89 2.15 -11.84
C HIS A 51 -8.36 0.99 -11.00
N SER A 52 -7.04 0.79 -10.98
CA SER A 52 -6.40 -0.26 -10.21
C SER A 52 -6.19 0.12 -8.76
N TRP A 53 -6.33 -0.87 -7.87
CA TRP A 53 -6.22 -0.67 -6.44
C TRP A 53 -5.53 -1.86 -5.77
N ILE A 54 -4.90 -1.58 -4.63
CA ILE A 54 -4.42 -2.56 -3.67
C ILE A 54 -5.06 -2.22 -2.31
N GLN A 55 -5.55 -3.24 -1.62
CA GLN A 55 -6.28 -3.13 -0.38
C GLN A 55 -5.61 -3.96 0.70
N VAL A 56 -5.66 -3.45 1.92
CA VAL A 56 -5.15 -4.13 3.10
C VAL A 56 -6.26 -4.20 4.13
N ASP A 57 -6.66 -5.42 4.50
CA ASP A 57 -7.53 -5.67 5.64
C ASP A 57 -6.72 -5.59 6.93
N LEU A 58 -7.12 -4.69 7.83
CA LEU A 58 -6.47 -4.48 9.12
C LEU A 58 -7.14 -5.29 10.26
N SER A 59 -8.15 -6.09 9.93
CA SER A 59 -8.98 -6.93 10.80
C SER A 59 -9.84 -6.19 11.82
N TYR A 60 -9.41 -5.00 12.26
CA TYR A 60 -10.12 -4.15 13.20
C TYR A 60 -9.93 -2.67 12.81
N PRO A 61 -10.84 -1.77 13.23
CA PRO A 61 -10.67 -0.34 13.03
C PRO A 61 -9.36 0.18 13.63
N ASN A 62 -8.57 0.88 12.83
CA ASN A 62 -7.29 1.47 13.22
C ASN A 62 -7.27 2.97 12.92
N ASN A 63 -6.65 3.74 13.82
CA ASN A 63 -6.38 5.16 13.57
C ASN A 63 -5.15 5.31 12.66
N ILE A 64 -5.39 5.43 11.35
CA ILE A 64 -4.34 5.62 10.35
C ILE A 64 -3.94 7.10 10.31
N VAL A 65 -2.67 7.38 10.60
CA VAL A 65 -2.12 8.74 10.63
C VAL A 65 -1.09 8.98 9.52
N GLY A 66 -0.78 7.96 8.71
CA GLY A 66 0.17 8.04 7.61
C GLY A 66 0.24 6.74 6.82
N ILE A 67 0.70 6.85 5.58
CA ILE A 67 0.90 5.74 4.66
C ILE A 67 2.27 5.92 4.02
N GLY A 68 3.11 4.89 4.08
CA GLY A 68 4.38 4.83 3.35
C GLY A 68 4.20 4.05 2.07
N THR A 69 4.70 4.59 0.96
CA THR A 69 4.67 3.95 -0.36
C THR A 69 6.09 3.70 -0.87
N GLN A 70 6.23 2.76 -1.80
CA GLN A 70 7.50 2.48 -2.47
C GLN A 70 7.21 1.95 -3.88
N GLY A 71 8.06 2.30 -4.84
CA GLY A 71 8.05 1.69 -6.17
C GLY A 71 8.67 0.30 -6.20
N GLY A 72 8.49 -0.38 -7.34
CA GLY A 72 9.24 -1.59 -7.67
C GLY A 72 10.55 -1.23 -8.36
N TYR A 73 11.63 -1.95 -8.02
CA TYR A 73 12.93 -1.84 -8.67
C TYR A 73 13.43 -3.24 -9.05
N GLY A 74 14.06 -3.40 -10.22
CA GLY A 74 14.72 -4.63 -10.67
C GLY A 74 14.03 -5.37 -11.81
N ASN A 75 14.12 -6.71 -11.80
CA ASN A 75 13.84 -7.60 -12.95
C ASN A 75 12.39 -7.60 -13.48
N HIS A 76 11.47 -6.86 -12.85
CA HIS A 76 10.04 -6.83 -13.21
C HIS A 76 9.56 -5.44 -13.68
N LYS A 77 10.51 -4.65 -14.21
CA LYS A 77 10.41 -3.26 -14.68
C LYS A 77 10.30 -2.26 -13.53
N ASP A 78 11.22 -1.31 -13.53
CA ASP A 78 11.21 -0.18 -12.60
C ASP A 78 9.94 0.66 -12.81
N GLY A 79 9.33 1.08 -11.71
CA GLY A 79 8.13 1.92 -11.76
C GLY A 79 7.63 2.31 -10.38
N TRP A 80 7.02 3.48 -10.29
CA TRP A 80 6.41 4.00 -9.08
C TRP A 80 5.15 4.79 -9.42
N VAL A 81 4.21 4.78 -8.47
CA VAL A 81 3.01 5.60 -8.54
C VAL A 81 3.34 6.98 -7.99
N THR A 82 2.98 8.03 -8.74
CA THR A 82 3.26 9.43 -8.36
C THR A 82 2.09 10.07 -7.63
N SER A 83 0.86 9.66 -7.93
CA SER A 83 -0.34 10.11 -7.24
C SER A 83 -1.31 8.96 -7.03
N TYR A 84 -2.00 8.97 -5.90
CA TYR A 84 -3.00 7.97 -5.57
C TYR A 84 -4.08 8.58 -4.68
N VAL A 85 -5.20 7.87 -4.64
CA VAL A 85 -6.36 8.14 -3.79
C VAL A 85 -6.43 7.04 -2.74
N VAL A 86 -6.67 7.41 -1.49
CA VAL A 86 -6.96 6.47 -0.41
C VAL A 86 -8.46 6.45 -0.13
N GLY A 87 -9.05 5.26 -0.08
CA GLY A 87 -10.37 5.01 0.47
C GLY A 87 -10.30 4.09 1.69
N CYS A 88 -11.28 4.18 2.58
CA CYS A 88 -11.45 3.30 3.73
C CYS A 88 -12.92 2.88 3.89
N GLY A 89 -13.17 1.64 4.31
CA GLY A 89 -14.51 1.12 4.53
C GLY A 89 -14.50 -0.37 4.88
N GLU A 90 -15.42 -0.80 5.75
CA GLU A 90 -15.58 -2.20 6.17
C GLU A 90 -16.29 -3.07 5.13
N ASN A 91 -16.82 -2.43 4.08
CA ASN A 91 -17.38 -3.01 2.86
C ASN A 91 -17.12 -2.01 1.72
N ASN A 92 -17.23 -2.41 0.45
CA ASN A 92 -17.04 -1.61 -0.78
C ASN A 92 -17.85 -0.29 -0.80
N VAL A 93 -17.47 0.66 0.05
CA VAL A 93 -18.12 1.95 0.28
C VAL A 93 -17.01 2.98 0.14
N THR A 94 -17.07 3.68 -0.99
CA THR A 94 -16.19 4.80 -1.33
C THR A 94 -16.38 5.94 -0.35
N ILE A 95 -15.32 6.37 0.35
CA ILE A 95 -15.31 7.67 1.02
C ILE A 95 -13.96 8.40 0.81
N ASN A 96 -14.08 9.55 0.15
CA ASN A 96 -13.24 10.75 0.06
C ASN A 96 -11.70 10.59 0.01
N ASN A 97 -11.24 10.53 -1.24
CA ASN A 97 -9.93 10.90 -1.76
C ASN A 97 -8.99 11.64 -0.79
N ILE A 98 -8.06 10.91 -0.18
CA ILE A 98 -6.80 11.51 0.27
C ILE A 98 -5.85 11.42 -0.91
N SER A 99 -5.63 12.54 -1.60
CA SER A 99 -4.56 12.67 -2.58
C SER A 99 -3.23 12.79 -1.86
N ALA A 100 -2.37 11.79 -1.95
CA ALA A 100 -0.97 11.98 -1.59
C ALA A 100 -0.33 12.87 -2.67
N GLN A 101 0.12 14.06 -2.29
CA GLN A 101 0.90 14.91 -3.19
C GLN A 101 2.31 14.33 -3.32
N ASN A 102 2.84 14.41 -4.55
CA ASN A 102 4.20 14.04 -4.92
C ASN A 102 5.21 14.45 -3.85
N ASP A 103 6.02 13.51 -3.39
CA ASP A 103 7.42 13.81 -3.11
C ASP A 103 8.24 12.54 -3.33
N SER A 104 9.18 12.64 -4.26
CA SER A 104 10.32 11.75 -4.36
C SER A 104 11.08 11.83 -3.04
N GLU A 105 11.04 10.73 -2.29
CA GLU A 105 11.62 10.58 -0.95
C GLU A 105 10.82 11.25 0.18
N ILE A 106 9.80 10.55 0.70
CA ILE A 106 9.27 10.90 2.02
C ILE A 106 9.63 9.85 3.05
N ARG A 107 10.63 10.20 3.88
CA ARG A 107 10.88 9.56 5.16
C ARG A 107 9.85 10.09 6.15
N PHE A 108 9.05 9.19 6.71
CA PHE A 108 8.39 9.44 7.98
C PHE A 108 8.87 8.39 8.99
N VAL A 109 9.42 8.92 10.09
CA VAL A 109 9.99 8.21 11.24
C VAL A 109 9.18 7.00 11.72
#